data_AF-A0A8S0RGH7-F1
#
_entry.id   AF-A0A8S0RGH7-F1
#
_cell.length_a   1.000
_cell.length_b   1.000
_cell.length_c   1.000
_cell.angle_alpha   90.00
_cell.angle_beta   90.00
_cell.angle_gamma   90.00
#
_symmetry.space_group_name_H-M   'P 1'
#
loop_
_entity.id
_entity.type
_entity.pdbx_description
1 polymer ?
#
loop_
_entity_poly.entity_id
_entity_poly.type
_entity_poly.pdbx_seq_one_letter_code
_entity_poly.pdbx_strand_id
1 'polypeptide(L)'
;MIMVSAVKWVDEVTSDAPYAITEDFMRKLFDEYNIDYIIHGDYPCILPDGSDAYALAKKVDRYKKIKRTEGVSSTDIVGRMLLCVRERSTGDSHNRSTLQRQFSHGRSSKSESGGSGSGARISHFLPTSRRIVQFSNGKKYFVNTGHVEILRLARGLGDFLLVGIHNDQTVR
;
A
#
# COMPACT_ATOMS: atom_id res chain seq x y z
N MET A 1 12.41 -9.28 -8.59
CA MET A 1 11.34 -8.41 -8.07
C MET A 1 11.67 -7.89 -6.66
N ILE A 2 12.53 -6.88 -6.53
CA ILE A 2 13.11 -6.46 -5.24
C ILE A 2 12.05 -5.99 -4.22
N MET A 3 11.04 -5.23 -4.65
CA MET A 3 10.04 -4.68 -3.72
C MET A 3 9.13 -5.75 -3.12
N VAL A 4 8.68 -6.70 -3.94
CA VAL A 4 7.73 -7.74 -3.49
C VAL A 4 8.42 -8.70 -2.53
N SER A 5 9.63 -9.15 -2.86
CA SER A 5 10.42 -10.05 -2.00
C SER A 5 10.89 -9.41 -0.69
N ALA A 6 10.87 -8.09 -0.59
CA ALA A 6 11.26 -7.38 0.64
C ALA A 6 10.10 -7.27 1.66
N VAL A 7 8.88 -7.64 1.28
CA VAL A 7 7.74 -7.64 2.20
C VAL A 7 7.87 -8.85 3.14
N LYS A 8 7.84 -8.60 4.45
CA LYS A 8 8.08 -9.62 5.49
C LYS A 8 7.17 -10.87 5.47
N TRP A 9 6.06 -10.81 4.75
CA TRP A 9 5.08 -11.90 4.63
C TRP A 9 5.20 -12.67 3.31
N VAL A 10 6.18 -12.31 2.48
CA VAL A 10 6.43 -12.96 1.19
C VAL A 10 7.63 -13.89 1.36
N ASP A 11 7.40 -15.18 1.16
CA ASP A 11 8.46 -16.19 1.15
C ASP A 11 9.09 -16.33 -0.25
N GLU A 12 8.25 -16.41 -1.29
CA GLU A 12 8.67 -16.61 -2.68
C GLU A 12 7.94 -15.68 -3.64
N VAL A 13 8.56 -15.42 -4.80
CA VAL A 13 7.98 -14.56 -5.85
C VAL A 13 8.09 -15.24 -7.20
N THR A 14 6.96 -15.55 -7.80
CA THR A 14 6.85 -16.05 -9.18
C THR A 14 6.80 -14.88 -10.16
N SER A 15 7.78 -14.79 -11.07
CA SER A 15 7.74 -13.81 -12.16
C SER A 15 6.82 -14.27 -13.29
N ASP A 16 6.42 -13.33 -14.15
CA ASP A 16 5.71 -13.62 -15.40
C ASP A 16 4.38 -14.36 -15.21
N ALA A 17 3.73 -14.14 -14.05
CA ALA A 17 2.41 -14.66 -13.80
C ALA A 17 1.41 -14.08 -14.83
N PRO A 18 0.55 -14.92 -15.45
CA PRO A 18 -0.43 -14.44 -16.40
C PRO A 18 -1.45 -13.52 -15.71
N TYR A 19 -2.02 -12.59 -16.48
CA TYR A 19 -3.00 -11.64 -15.94
C TYR A 19 -4.27 -12.32 -15.42
N ALA A 20 -4.75 -13.34 -16.15
CA ALA A 20 -5.88 -14.17 -15.75
C ALA A 20 -5.40 -15.55 -15.30
N ILE A 21 -6.12 -16.17 -14.36
CA ILE A 21 -5.85 -17.55 -13.97
C ILE A 21 -6.32 -18.47 -15.09
N THR A 22 -5.37 -19.01 -15.85
CA THR A 22 -5.60 -20.04 -16.88
C THR A 22 -5.61 -21.43 -16.25
N GLU A 23 -6.15 -22.43 -16.95
CA GLU A 23 -6.12 -23.82 -16.46
C GLU A 23 -4.70 -24.33 -16.24
N ASP A 24 -3.79 -24.03 -17.17
CA ASP A 24 -2.38 -24.43 -17.06
C ASP A 24 -1.68 -23.77 -15.88
N PHE A 25 -1.93 -22.48 -15.65
CA PHE A 25 -1.36 -21.78 -14.50
C PHE A 25 -1.96 -22.28 -13.20
N MET A 26 -3.27 -22.54 -13.15
CA MET A 26 -3.95 -23.11 -12.00
C MET A 26 -3.37 -24.48 -11.62
N ARG A 27 -3.10 -25.35 -12.60
CA ARG A 27 -2.44 -26.65 -12.41
C ARG A 27 -1.05 -26.46 -11.80
N LYS A 28 -0.26 -25.53 -12.33
CA LYS A 28 1.04 -25.18 -11.77
C LYS A 28 0.95 -24.70 -10.31
N LEU A 29 0.01 -23.80 -9.99
CA LEU A 29 -0.18 -23.30 -8.63
C LEU A 29 -0.55 -24.41 -7.65
N PHE A 30 -1.42 -25.34 -8.05
CA PHE A 30 -1.99 -26.33 -7.13
C PHE A 30 -1.22 -27.65 -7.06
N ASP A 31 -0.68 -28.11 -8.17
CA ASP A 31 -0.05 -29.43 -8.26
C ASP A 31 1.47 -29.31 -8.06
N GLU A 32 2.11 -28.28 -8.63
CA GLU A 32 3.56 -28.09 -8.51
C GLU A 32 3.91 -27.27 -7.25
N TYR A 33 3.22 -26.16 -7.02
CA TYR A 33 3.48 -25.28 -5.88
C TYR A 33 2.66 -25.58 -4.63
N ASN A 34 1.73 -26.53 -4.71
CA ASN A 34 0.89 -26.95 -3.57
C ASN A 34 0.19 -25.77 -2.85
N ILE A 35 -0.29 -24.77 -3.60
CA ILE A 35 -0.93 -23.58 -3.03
C ILE A 35 -2.39 -23.86 -2.68
N ASP A 36 -2.78 -23.76 -1.42
CA ASP A 36 -4.17 -24.04 -1.00
C ASP A 36 -5.20 -23.04 -1.55
N TYR A 37 -4.88 -21.75 -1.54
CA TYR A 37 -5.82 -20.68 -1.88
C TYR A 37 -5.17 -19.54 -2.65
N ILE A 38 -5.93 -18.98 -3.59
CA ILE A 38 -5.61 -17.70 -4.24
C ILE A 38 -6.37 -16.60 -3.48
N ILE A 39 -5.65 -15.55 -3.08
CA ILE A 39 -6.22 -14.43 -2.32
C ILE A 39 -6.11 -13.15 -3.14
N HIS A 40 -7.22 -12.42 -3.29
CA HIS A 40 -7.24 -11.12 -3.96
C HIS A 40 -8.17 -10.12 -3.26
N GLY A 41 -8.08 -8.84 -3.63
CA GLY A 41 -9.02 -7.81 -3.19
C GLY A 41 -10.47 -8.12 -3.57
N ASP A 42 -11.40 -7.46 -2.89
CA ASP A 42 -12.85 -7.64 -3.02
C ASP A 42 -13.48 -6.98 -4.26
N TYR A 43 -12.71 -6.18 -5.01
CA TYR A 43 -13.18 -5.61 -6.28
C TYR A 43 -13.25 -6.65 -7.41
N PRO A 44 -14.24 -6.53 -8.31
CA PRO A 44 -14.32 -7.36 -9.51
C PRO A 44 -13.09 -7.17 -10.42
N CYS A 45 -12.55 -8.27 -10.93
CA CYS A 45 -11.49 -8.29 -11.93
C CYS A 45 -12.06 -8.88 -13.22
N ILE A 46 -12.56 -8.00 -14.09
CA ILE A 46 -13.26 -8.37 -15.32
C ILE A 46 -12.31 -8.25 -16.52
N LEU A 47 -12.28 -9.29 -17.36
CA LEU A 47 -11.53 -9.35 -18.60
C LEU A 47 -12.27 -8.61 -19.74
N PRO A 48 -11.60 -8.30 -20.87
CA PRO A 48 -12.23 -7.58 -21.97
C PRO A 48 -13.49 -8.25 -22.56
N ASP A 49 -13.60 -9.57 -22.43
CA ASP A 49 -14.76 -10.36 -22.85
C ASP A 49 -15.90 -10.40 -21.81
N GLY A 50 -15.73 -9.72 -20.67
CA GLY A 50 -16.70 -9.69 -19.57
C GLY A 50 -16.56 -10.83 -18.56
N SER A 51 -15.63 -11.76 -18.76
CA SER A 51 -15.40 -12.87 -17.84
C SER A 51 -14.59 -12.45 -16.61
N ASP A 52 -14.66 -13.23 -15.53
CA ASP A 52 -13.91 -12.97 -14.29
C ASP A 52 -12.52 -13.62 -14.35
N ALA A 53 -11.46 -12.84 -14.11
CA ALA A 53 -10.07 -13.29 -14.18
C ALA A 53 -9.74 -14.45 -13.20
N TYR A 54 -10.57 -14.67 -12.18
CA TYR A 54 -10.43 -15.72 -11.17
C TYR A 54 -11.55 -16.76 -11.23
N ALA A 55 -12.33 -16.82 -12.31
CA ALA A 55 -13.48 -17.72 -12.44
C ALA A 55 -13.13 -19.18 -12.14
N LEU A 56 -12.00 -19.68 -12.65
CA LEU A 56 -11.56 -21.06 -12.44
C LEU A 56 -11.32 -21.36 -10.95
N ALA A 57 -10.57 -20.50 -10.27
CA ALA A 57 -10.26 -20.65 -8.86
C ALA A 57 -11.50 -20.55 -7.96
N LYS A 58 -12.46 -19.69 -8.32
CA LYS A 58 -13.76 -19.56 -7.63
C LYS A 58 -14.62 -20.81 -7.81
N LYS A 59 -14.64 -21.40 -9.01
CA LYS A 59 -15.41 -22.61 -9.33
C LYS A 59 -15.00 -23.82 -8.47
N VAL A 60 -13.72 -23.90 -8.10
CA VAL A 60 -13.18 -24.98 -7.26
C VAL A 60 -13.05 -24.60 -5.78
N ASP A 61 -13.67 -23.50 -5.34
CA ASP A 61 -13.64 -23.00 -3.97
C ASP A 61 -12.23 -22.74 -3.38
N ARG A 62 -11.26 -22.43 -4.25
CA ARG A 62 -9.87 -22.09 -3.87
C ARG A 62 -9.55 -20.62 -4.04
N TYR A 63 -10.57 -19.77 -3.94
CA TYR A 63 -10.43 -18.31 -4.02
C TYR A 63 -10.98 -17.63 -2.76
N LYS A 64 -10.17 -16.77 -2.13
CA LYS A 64 -10.57 -15.98 -0.96
C LYS A 64 -10.41 -14.48 -1.25
N LYS A 65 -11.26 -13.68 -0.60
CA LYS A 65 -11.24 -12.22 -0.72
C LYS A 65 -10.71 -11.57 0.55
N ILE A 66 -9.95 -10.49 0.39
CA ILE A 66 -9.56 -9.59 1.46
C ILE A 66 -10.14 -8.20 1.22
N LYS A 67 -10.51 -7.52 2.31
CA LYS A 67 -11.02 -6.16 2.25
C LYS A 67 -9.92 -5.19 1.83
N ARG A 68 -10.32 -4.15 1.11
CA ARG A 68 -9.45 -3.02 0.79
C ARG A 68 -8.84 -2.39 2.04
N THR A 69 -7.56 -2.02 1.94
CA THR A 69 -6.92 -1.14 2.94
C THR A 69 -7.38 0.29 2.72
N GLU A 70 -8.00 0.87 3.74
CA GLU A 70 -8.49 2.25 3.74
C GLU A 70 -7.35 3.28 3.79
N GLY A 71 -7.59 4.46 3.21
CA GLY A 71 -6.69 5.62 3.32
C GLY A 71 -5.44 5.60 2.43
N VAL A 72 -5.30 4.61 1.53
CA VAL A 72 -4.18 4.55 0.58
C VAL A 72 -4.58 3.91 -0.76
N SER A 73 -4.21 4.53 -1.87
CA SER A 73 -4.32 3.96 -3.22
C SER A 73 -3.22 4.50 -4.13
N SER A 74 -2.91 3.80 -5.22
CA SER A 74 -1.97 4.31 -6.24
C SER A 74 -2.46 5.64 -6.83
N THR A 75 -3.76 5.76 -7.10
CA THR A 75 -4.38 7.01 -7.59
C THR A 75 -4.25 8.15 -6.58
N ASP A 76 -4.46 7.88 -5.29
CA ASP A 76 -4.27 8.87 -4.22
C ASP A 76 -2.79 9.29 -4.13
N ILE A 77 -1.86 8.34 -4.21
CA ILE A 77 -0.42 8.63 -4.23
C ILE A 77 -0.04 9.50 -5.45
N VAL A 78 -0.52 9.18 -6.65
CA VAL A 78 -0.29 9.98 -7.86
C VAL A 78 -0.90 11.38 -7.70
N GLY A 79 -2.13 11.49 -7.19
CA GLY A 79 -2.76 12.78 -6.89
C GLY A 79 -1.93 13.61 -5.92
N ARG A 80 -1.40 12.97 -4.87
CA ARG A 80 -0.46 13.60 -3.92
C ARG A 80 0.82 14.06 -4.63
N MET A 81 1.39 13.28 -5.55
CA MET A 81 2.59 13.69 -6.31
C MET A 81 2.31 14.92 -7.18
N LEU A 82 1.19 14.93 -7.91
CA LEU A 82 0.80 16.04 -8.79
C LEU A 82 0.60 17.35 -8.03
N LEU A 83 -0.02 17.30 -6.83
CA LEU A 83 -0.16 18.47 -5.97
C LEU A 83 1.19 19.08 -5.57
N CYS A 84 2.19 18.24 -5.25
CA CYS A 84 3.53 18.70 -4.90
C CYS A 84 4.27 19.38 -6.06
N VAL A 85 4.03 18.96 -7.30
CA VAL A 85 4.64 19.58 -8.48
C VAL A 85 4.03 20.96 -8.71
N ARG A 86 2.69 21.08 -8.64
CA ARG A 86 1.99 22.34 -8.86
C ARG A 86 2.34 23.41 -7.83
N GLU A 87 2.52 23.01 -6.56
CA GLU A 87 2.91 23.93 -5.48
C GLU A 87 4.29 24.58 -5.68
N ARG A 88 5.20 23.97 -6.46
CA ARG A 88 6.51 24.56 -6.79
C ARG A 88 6.44 25.63 -7.87
N SER A 89 5.37 25.66 -8.66
CA SER A 89 5.25 26.52 -9.85
C SER A 89 4.50 27.83 -9.58
N THR A 90 3.73 27.93 -8.51
CA THR A 90 2.95 29.13 -8.17
C THR A 90 3.31 29.58 -6.75
N GLY A 91 4.04 30.68 -6.61
CA GLY A 91 4.37 31.29 -5.32
C GLY A 91 3.16 31.92 -4.59
N ASP A 92 1.94 31.50 -4.89
CA ASP A 92 0.72 32.19 -4.47
C ASP A 92 -0.01 31.39 -3.37
N SER A 93 -0.01 31.95 -2.17
CA SER A 93 -0.30 31.25 -0.90
C SER A 93 -1.79 31.06 -0.58
N HIS A 94 -2.72 31.51 -1.43
CA HIS A 94 -4.13 31.63 -1.05
C HIS A 94 -5.07 30.47 -1.44
N ASN A 95 -4.63 29.48 -2.23
CA ASN A 95 -5.51 28.42 -2.74
C ASN A 95 -5.28 27.01 -2.13
N ARG A 96 -4.58 26.94 -0.98
CA ARG A 96 -4.12 25.68 -0.35
C ARG A 96 -5.24 24.71 0.08
N SER A 97 -6.46 25.19 0.34
CA SER A 97 -7.42 24.42 1.16
C SER A 97 -8.40 23.53 0.39
N THR A 98 -8.64 23.80 -0.90
CA THR A 98 -9.74 23.16 -1.65
C THR A 98 -9.36 21.80 -2.22
N LEU A 99 -8.20 21.68 -2.88
CA LEU A 99 -7.78 20.42 -3.51
C LEU A 99 -7.29 19.37 -2.50
N GLN A 100 -6.58 19.78 -1.45
CA GLN A 100 -6.17 18.86 -0.38
C GLN A 100 -7.38 18.22 0.31
N ARG A 101 -8.48 18.97 0.50
CA ARG A 101 -9.75 18.42 1.03
C ARG A 101 -10.40 17.43 0.06
N GLN A 102 -10.30 17.66 -1.24
CA GLN A 102 -10.98 16.87 -2.26
C GLN A 102 -10.38 15.46 -2.46
N PHE A 103 -9.07 15.31 -2.24
CA PHE A 103 -8.41 14.00 -2.30
C PHE A 103 -8.31 13.29 -0.94
N SER A 104 -8.34 14.03 0.18
CA SER A 104 -8.16 13.45 1.52
C SER A 104 -9.45 12.91 2.15
N HIS A 105 -10.62 13.10 1.54
CA HIS A 105 -11.89 12.56 2.04
C HIS A 105 -12.41 11.48 1.10
N GLY A 106 -12.02 10.22 1.37
CA GLY A 106 -12.91 9.10 1.09
C GLY A 106 -14.24 9.36 1.80
N ARG A 107 -15.37 9.16 1.11
CA ARG A 107 -16.72 9.38 1.65
C ARG A 107 -16.87 8.64 2.98
N SER A 108 -16.78 9.35 4.11
CA SER A 108 -17.11 8.84 5.44
C SER A 108 -17.55 10.01 6.30
N SER A 109 -18.73 9.86 6.88
CA SER A 109 -19.44 10.85 7.70
C SER A 109 -18.66 11.22 8.96
N LYS A 110 -18.72 12.53 9.28
CA LYS A 110 -18.07 13.17 10.44
C LYS A 110 -18.54 12.58 11.78
N SER A 111 -17.61 12.42 12.73
CA SER A 111 -17.83 12.74 14.15
C SER A 111 -16.51 13.10 14.83
N GLU A 112 -16.53 14.17 15.63
CA GLU A 112 -15.38 14.76 16.35
C GLU A 112 -15.30 14.23 17.79
N SER A 113 -14.09 14.16 18.36
CA SER A 113 -13.79 14.63 19.74
C SER A 113 -12.28 14.51 20.05
N GLY A 114 -11.75 15.54 20.73
CA GLY A 114 -10.32 15.77 20.95
C GLY A 114 -9.71 15.10 22.19
N GLY A 115 -8.39 15.29 22.35
CA GLY A 115 -7.63 14.87 23.53
C GLY A 115 -6.13 15.10 23.37
N SER A 116 -5.62 16.15 24.04
CA SER A 116 -4.20 16.47 24.22
C SER A 116 -3.55 15.49 25.20
N GLY A 117 -2.30 15.06 24.94
CA GLY A 117 -1.53 14.21 25.84
C GLY A 117 -0.11 13.94 25.34
N SER A 118 0.85 14.65 25.94
CA SER A 118 2.30 14.42 25.84
C SER A 118 2.66 13.16 26.63
N GLY A 119 3.22 12.17 25.94
CA GLY A 119 3.72 10.93 26.51
C GLY A 119 4.24 10.04 25.38
N ALA A 120 5.49 9.57 25.49
CA ALA A 120 6.08 8.66 24.52
C ALA A 120 5.27 7.35 24.50
N ARG A 121 4.34 7.25 23.54
CA ARG A 121 3.51 6.06 23.38
C ARG A 121 4.35 4.97 22.75
N ILE A 122 4.60 3.91 23.52
CA ILE A 122 5.01 2.62 22.96
C ILE A 122 3.94 2.25 21.92
N SER A 123 4.32 2.26 20.64
CA SER A 123 3.36 2.08 19.56
C SER A 123 2.95 0.61 19.52
N HIS A 124 1.77 0.30 20.04
CA HIS A 124 1.11 -0.96 19.71
C HIS A 124 1.01 -1.10 18.19
N PHE A 125 1.09 -2.33 17.68
CA PHE A 125 0.88 -2.63 16.27
C PHE A 125 -0.50 -2.10 15.85
N LEU A 126 -0.50 -1.01 15.09
CA LEU A 126 -1.70 -0.40 14.56
C LEU A 126 -1.88 -0.84 13.10
N PRO A 127 -3.10 -1.15 12.66
CA PRO A 127 -3.40 -1.41 11.26
C PRO A 127 -2.85 -0.30 10.36
N THR A 128 -2.21 -0.68 9.26
CA THR A 128 -1.36 0.14 8.38
C THR A 128 -2.02 1.47 7.95
N SER A 129 -3.35 1.48 7.78
CA SER A 129 -4.13 2.66 7.37
C SER A 129 -4.05 3.83 8.34
N ARG A 130 -4.04 3.59 9.66
CA ARG A 130 -3.98 4.67 10.67
C ARG A 130 -2.60 5.31 10.77
N ARG A 131 -1.53 4.57 10.45
CA ARG A 131 -0.17 5.12 10.38
C ARG A 131 0.01 5.98 9.13
N ILE A 132 -0.43 5.52 7.95
CA ILE A 132 -0.15 6.20 6.66
C ILE A 132 -0.74 7.62 6.56
N VAL A 133 -1.91 7.87 7.15
CA VAL A 133 -2.58 9.20 7.08
C VAL A 133 -1.81 10.27 7.90
N GLN A 134 -1.00 9.86 8.87
CA GLN A 134 -0.35 10.77 9.81
C GLN A 134 1.01 11.31 9.34
N PHE A 135 1.50 10.91 8.15
CA PHE A 135 2.89 11.17 7.71
C PHE A 135 3.05 11.94 6.39
N SER A 136 2.04 12.68 5.92
CA SER A 136 2.19 13.39 4.64
C SER A 136 1.70 14.84 4.69
N ASN A 137 2.58 15.74 5.10
CA ASN A 137 2.31 17.18 5.09
C ASN A 137 3.40 18.04 4.41
N GLY A 138 3.75 17.69 3.15
CA GLY A 138 4.37 18.62 2.18
C GLY A 138 5.52 18.06 1.36
N LYS A 139 6.49 17.37 1.98
CA LYS A 139 7.53 16.58 1.30
C LYS A 139 7.26 15.11 1.57
N LYS A 140 7.21 14.31 0.50
CA LYS A 140 6.58 12.97 0.53
C LYS A 140 7.64 11.90 0.33
N TYR A 141 7.94 11.18 1.39
CA TYR A 141 8.82 10.00 1.33
C TYR A 141 7.99 8.78 0.94
N PHE A 142 8.33 8.19 -0.20
CA PHE A 142 7.78 6.90 -0.62
C PHE A 142 8.85 5.83 -0.43
N VAL A 143 8.51 4.80 0.34
CA VAL A 143 9.36 3.59 0.43
C VAL A 143 9.50 3.02 -0.98
N ASN A 144 10.73 2.77 -1.39
CA ASN A 144 11.08 2.33 -2.74
C ASN A 144 12.29 1.38 -2.67
N THR A 145 12.74 0.88 -3.82
CA THR A 145 13.82 -0.11 -3.93
C THR A 145 15.13 0.37 -3.32
N GLY A 146 15.45 1.66 -3.37
CA GLY A 146 16.64 2.22 -2.73
C GLY A 146 16.59 2.08 -1.20
N HIS A 147 15.43 2.32 -0.58
CA HIS A 147 15.26 2.10 0.85
C HIS A 147 15.39 0.62 1.20
N VAL A 148 14.80 -0.27 0.41
CA VAL A 148 14.92 -1.72 0.60
C VAL A 148 16.39 -2.15 0.59
N GLU A 149 17.17 -1.65 -0.35
CA GLU A 149 18.58 -1.98 -0.48
C GLU A 149 19.41 -1.48 0.70
N ILE A 150 19.19 -0.24 1.13
CA ILE A 150 19.85 0.33 2.32
C ILE A 150 19.52 -0.50 3.56
N LEU A 151 18.25 -0.86 3.77
CA LEU A 151 17.82 -1.66 4.92
C LEU A 151 18.37 -3.08 4.86
N ARG A 152 18.49 -3.67 3.66
CA ARG A 152 19.10 -4.99 3.45
C ARG A 152 20.57 -4.98 3.86
N LEU A 153 21.33 -3.97 3.43
CA LEU A 153 22.73 -3.81 3.80
C LEU A 153 22.88 -3.57 5.30
N ALA A 154 22.05 -2.70 5.89
CA ALA A 154 22.08 -2.40 7.32
C ALA A 154 21.74 -3.62 8.19
N ARG A 155 20.77 -4.45 7.76
CA ARG A 155 20.46 -5.73 8.42
C ARG A 155 21.65 -6.69 8.43
N GLY A 156 22.55 -6.61 7.45
CA GLY A 156 23.77 -7.43 7.42
C GLY A 156 24.79 -7.10 8.51
N LEU A 157 24.60 -5.99 9.25
CA LEU A 157 25.55 -5.50 10.25
C LEU A 157 25.19 -5.91 11.69
N GLY A 158 24.07 -6.61 11.91
CA GLY A 158 23.67 -7.06 13.24
C GLY A 158 22.30 -7.72 13.28
N ASP A 159 21.87 -8.11 14.47
CA ASP A 159 20.64 -8.89 14.66
C ASP A 159 19.37 -8.04 14.60
N PHE A 160 19.47 -6.77 15.00
CA PHE A 160 18.35 -5.84 15.10
C PHE A 160 18.65 -4.52 14.39
N LEU A 161 17.69 -4.07 13.58
CA LEU A 161 17.74 -2.78 12.89
C LEU A 161 16.65 -1.85 13.43
N LEU A 162 17.06 -0.72 13.99
CA LEU A 162 16.17 0.34 14.45
C LEU A 162 16.10 1.45 13.39
N VAL A 163 14.90 1.73 12.89
CA VAL A 163 14.66 2.76 11.85
C VAL A 163 13.90 3.92 12.48
N GLY A 164 14.57 5.06 12.65
CA GLY A 164 13.95 6.30 13.08
C GLY A 164 13.14 6.94 11.95
N ILE A 165 11.92 7.40 12.25
CA ILE A 165 11.07 8.13 11.30
C ILE A 165 10.93 9.56 11.81
N HIS A 166 11.45 10.53 11.05
CA HIS A 166 11.27 11.94 11.36
C HIS A 166 9.80 12.34 11.27
N ASN A 167 9.38 13.29 12.11
CA ASN A 167 8.04 13.84 12.06
C ASN A 167 7.85 14.74 10.83
N ASP A 168 6.60 14.99 10.46
CA ASP A 168 6.23 15.78 9.28
C ASP A 168 6.76 17.23 9.31
N GLN A 169 6.93 17.81 10.50
CA GLN A 169 7.42 19.19 10.63
C GLN A 169 8.91 19.28 10.31
N THR A 170 9.69 18.29 10.76
CA THR A 170 11.13 18.18 10.50
C THR A 170 11.43 17.95 9.03
N VAL A 171 10.55 17.25 8.33
CA VAL A 171 10.72 16.86 6.92
C VAL A 171 10.43 18.01 5.93
N ARG A 172 9.91 19.17 6.38
CA ARG A 172 9.43 20.25 5.50
C ARG A 172 10.47 20.96 4.64
#